data_AF-A0A435YVG3-F1
#
_entry.id   AF-A0A435YVG3-F1
#
_cell.length_a   1.000
_cell.length_b   1.000
_cell.length_c   1.000
_cell.angle_alpha   90.00
_cell.angle_beta   90.00
_cell.angle_gamma   90.00
#
_symmetry.space_group_name_H-M   'P 1'
#
loop_
_entity.id
_entity.type
_entity.pdbx_description
1 polymer ?
#
loop_
_entity_poly.entity_id
_entity_poly.type
_entity_poly.pdbx_seq_one_letter_code
_entity_poly.pdbx_strand_id
1 'polypeptide(L)'
;MTTLHYTSGGSGADIATAGFNLADVSSVDQLNALPSGMKGLVWLNEVNGASSSFIQKVTPFIGNSKVFGFFLVDEPDPTGKWGTYASAANLMAESDWIHSHLPGAKTYITMMSLGTSANPDFSNTYNPANTHIDYYGVDAYPVRTGGVVDYNMIDRYVAAANAAGIPVSQMIPGYQAFGGGNYKTDTGGQYVVPTAAQEQTMMDHFAKLVPSPAFDYAYAWGSQQGDTALGDSAALKAFFLQHNQSGASIPATSDAMPSSTVPPASTLPPANSLPPTSTLPSTGTVPSTSDHVFHGTGRADVLYGTTGADTMIGRGYNDTYYVNNTGDKVVELQGSGNDTVRASVSYALSAGSEIEHLATTSRSGTTAINLTGNEFSQTIEGNAGNNVIKGGGGRDVLTGGGGKDVFIFHSALKAGNVDKITDFDVTQDEIHLDHTVFAGLHVGTLPSAAFHTGRSAHATTDHIVYNSLTGALSFDSDGSHGAHQIQFATLSPHLSLSASSFIVT
;
A
#
# COMPACT_ATOMS: atom_id res chain seq x y z
N MET A 1 34.67 -5.35 11.11
CA MET A 1 33.22 -5.64 11.17
C MET A 1 32.84 -6.29 9.85
N THR A 2 31.91 -7.22 9.84
CA THR A 2 31.38 -7.82 8.60
C THR A 2 30.73 -6.70 7.77
N THR A 3 31.03 -6.64 6.46
CA THR A 3 30.35 -5.73 5.52
C THR A 3 28.87 -6.07 5.49
N LEU A 4 28.00 -5.05 5.51
CA LEU A 4 26.56 -5.22 5.45
C LEU A 4 26.07 -5.14 4.01
N HIS A 5 25.15 -6.04 3.65
CA HIS A 5 24.55 -6.15 2.33
C HIS A 5 23.03 -6.19 2.50
N TYR A 6 22.34 -5.22 1.91
CA TYR A 6 20.90 -4.97 2.07
C TYR A 6 20.12 -5.31 0.80
N THR A 7 18.92 -5.82 1.00
CA THR A 7 17.87 -5.92 -0.03
C THR A 7 16.51 -5.74 0.64
N SER A 8 15.59 -5.09 -0.06
CA SER A 8 14.21 -4.86 0.41
C SER A 8 13.26 -5.98 -0.03
N GLY A 9 12.17 -6.18 0.72
CA GLY A 9 11.03 -7.02 0.32
C GLY A 9 11.15 -8.54 0.48
N GLY A 10 12.29 -9.08 0.93
CA GLY A 10 12.48 -10.52 1.16
C GLY A 10 12.45 -10.90 2.64
N SER A 11 12.01 -12.13 2.96
CA SER A 11 12.12 -12.61 4.35
C SER A 11 13.58 -12.77 4.75
N GLY A 12 13.90 -12.55 6.04
CA GLY A 12 15.28 -12.69 6.53
C GLY A 12 15.90 -14.06 6.24
N ALA A 13 15.09 -15.12 6.21
CA ALA A 13 15.54 -16.46 5.86
C ALA A 13 15.83 -16.61 4.36
N ASP A 14 14.98 -16.05 3.50
CA ASP A 14 15.13 -16.15 2.05
C ASP A 14 16.33 -15.35 1.56
N ILE A 15 16.48 -14.10 2.01
CA ILE A 15 17.59 -13.24 1.57
C ILE A 15 18.94 -13.75 2.05
N ALA A 16 18.97 -14.43 3.20
CA ALA A 16 20.18 -15.08 3.72
C ALA A 16 20.69 -16.18 2.78
N THR A 17 19.82 -16.82 2.00
CA THR A 17 20.25 -17.82 0.99
C THR A 17 21.05 -17.21 -0.15
N ALA A 18 20.94 -15.89 -0.37
CA ALA A 18 21.74 -15.11 -1.31
C ALA A 18 22.81 -14.26 -0.61
N GLY A 19 23.12 -14.55 0.66
CA GLY A 19 24.21 -13.93 1.40
C GLY A 19 23.92 -12.54 1.98
N PHE A 20 22.71 -11.99 1.81
CA PHE A 20 22.35 -10.71 2.43
C PHE A 20 22.28 -10.84 3.94
N ASN A 21 22.82 -9.84 4.65
CA ASN A 21 22.94 -9.85 6.11
C ASN A 21 22.38 -8.58 6.79
N LEU A 22 21.87 -7.63 6.00
CA LEU A 22 21.02 -6.52 6.45
C LEU A 22 19.64 -6.72 5.83
N ALA A 23 18.63 -6.95 6.66
CA ALA A 23 17.28 -7.28 6.20
C ALA A 23 16.35 -6.08 6.35
N ASP A 24 15.46 -5.94 5.38
CA ASP A 24 14.30 -5.06 5.52
C ASP A 24 13.30 -5.67 6.51
N VAL A 25 12.94 -4.92 7.54
CA VAL A 25 12.00 -5.39 8.57
C VAL A 25 11.01 -4.29 8.93
N SER A 26 9.78 -4.66 9.25
CA SER A 26 8.72 -3.74 9.67
C SER A 26 8.14 -4.07 11.05
N SER A 27 8.60 -5.14 11.70
CA SER A 27 8.15 -5.52 13.05
C SER A 27 9.27 -6.09 13.92
N VAL A 28 9.09 -6.03 15.24
CA VAL A 28 10.01 -6.64 16.22
C VAL A 28 10.07 -8.15 16.04
N ASP A 29 8.97 -8.80 15.63
CA ASP A 29 8.95 -10.24 15.38
C ASP A 29 9.82 -10.62 14.17
N GLN A 30 9.73 -9.87 13.06
CA GLN A 30 10.61 -10.06 11.91
C GLN A 30 12.08 -9.84 12.29
N LEU A 31 12.35 -8.78 13.05
CA LEU A 31 13.69 -8.48 13.55
C LEU A 31 14.24 -9.61 14.43
N ASN A 32 13.43 -10.13 15.35
CA ASN A 32 13.81 -11.21 16.25
C ASN A 32 14.01 -12.53 15.49
N ALA A 33 13.21 -12.79 14.46
CA ALA A 33 13.30 -13.96 13.59
C ALA A 33 14.53 -13.96 12.67
N LEU A 34 15.23 -12.83 12.50
CA LEU A 34 16.42 -12.78 11.65
C LEU A 34 17.48 -13.81 12.09
N PRO A 35 18.11 -14.52 11.14
CA PRO A 35 19.23 -15.42 11.42
C PRO A 35 20.35 -14.76 12.24
N SER A 36 21.15 -15.60 12.92
CA SER A 36 22.27 -15.12 13.72
C SER A 36 23.27 -14.33 12.86
N GLY A 37 23.75 -13.20 13.39
CA GLY A 37 24.68 -12.31 12.70
C GLY A 37 24.02 -11.32 11.74
N MET A 38 22.73 -11.48 11.41
CA MET A 38 22.00 -10.50 10.60
C MET A 38 21.51 -9.31 11.43
N LYS A 39 21.38 -8.17 10.77
CA LYS A 39 20.78 -6.95 11.32
C LYS A 39 19.52 -6.57 10.55
N GLY A 40 18.66 -5.80 11.20
CA GLY A 40 17.48 -5.21 10.55
C GLY A 40 17.71 -3.73 10.25
N LEU A 41 17.35 -3.33 9.04
CA LEU A 41 17.05 -1.95 8.68
C LEU A 41 15.53 -1.80 8.71
N VAL A 42 15.02 -1.03 9.67
CA VAL A 42 13.59 -0.95 9.94
C VAL A 42 12.93 0.02 8.95
N TRP A 43 12.04 -0.50 8.11
CA TRP A 43 11.28 0.29 7.14
C TRP A 43 10.18 1.10 7.82
N LEU A 44 10.27 2.43 7.75
CA LEU A 44 9.30 3.35 8.36
C LEU A 44 8.29 3.88 7.36
N ASN A 45 8.71 4.40 6.20
CA ASN A 45 7.84 5.14 5.27
C ASN A 45 6.92 6.15 5.97
N GLU A 46 7.47 6.85 6.96
CA GLU A 46 6.82 7.95 7.66
C GLU A 46 7.55 9.22 7.22
N VAL A 47 6.82 10.31 6.97
CA VAL A 47 7.40 11.56 6.45
C VAL A 47 6.79 12.79 7.14
N ASN A 48 6.21 12.58 8.32
CA ASN A 48 5.38 13.52 9.04
C ASN A 48 6.08 14.10 10.28
N GLY A 49 7.38 13.85 10.45
CA GLY A 49 8.14 14.28 11.62
C GLY A 49 8.06 13.25 12.74
N ALA A 50 8.65 13.58 13.90
CA ALA A 50 8.54 12.79 15.14
C ALA A 50 7.13 12.83 15.75
N SER A 51 6.14 12.49 14.94
CA SER A 51 4.74 12.39 15.28
C SER A 51 4.49 11.19 16.21
N SER A 52 3.31 11.16 16.83
CA SER A 52 2.92 10.02 17.66
C SER A 52 2.95 8.68 16.91
N SER A 53 2.61 8.67 15.60
CA SER A 53 2.70 7.48 14.75
C SER A 53 4.14 6.99 14.60
N PHE A 54 5.04 7.90 14.21
CA PHE A 54 6.46 7.63 14.09
C PHE A 54 7.05 7.10 15.42
N ILE A 55 6.73 7.76 16.54
CA ILE A 55 7.20 7.34 17.87
C ILE A 55 6.71 5.93 18.20
N GLN A 56 5.42 5.63 17.97
CA GLN A 56 4.86 4.29 18.23
C GLN A 56 5.49 3.22 17.36
N LYS A 57 5.90 3.56 16.13
CA LYS A 57 6.55 2.64 15.21
C LYS A 57 8.00 2.37 15.59
N VAL A 58 8.73 3.38 16.04
CA VAL A 58 10.15 3.27 16.39
C VAL A 58 10.34 2.71 17.81
N THR A 59 9.49 3.06 18.76
CA THR A 59 9.63 2.70 20.19
C THR A 59 9.81 1.20 20.44
N PRO A 60 9.07 0.27 19.78
CA PRO A 60 9.23 -1.17 20.00
C PRO A 60 10.63 -1.71 19.68
N PHE A 61 11.39 -1.00 18.83
CA PHE A 61 12.74 -1.39 18.43
C PHE A 61 13.82 -0.91 19.41
N ILE A 62 13.47 -0.03 20.35
CA ILE A 62 14.41 0.53 21.32
C ILE A 62 14.99 -0.58 22.20
N GLY A 63 16.32 -0.62 22.30
CA GLY A 63 17.05 -1.64 23.08
C GLY A 63 17.22 -2.98 22.37
N ASN A 64 16.67 -3.18 21.16
CA ASN A 64 16.88 -4.40 20.41
C ASN A 64 18.26 -4.40 19.71
N SER A 65 19.14 -5.30 20.14
CA SER A 65 20.50 -5.40 19.62
C SER A 65 20.62 -5.75 18.12
N LYS A 66 19.55 -6.23 17.47
CA LYS A 66 19.55 -6.54 16.03
C LYS A 66 19.25 -5.32 15.15
N VAL A 67 18.81 -4.18 15.71
CA VAL A 67 18.61 -2.95 14.93
C VAL A 67 19.96 -2.42 14.44
N PHE A 68 20.10 -2.27 13.13
CA PHE A 68 21.16 -1.45 12.53
C PHE A 68 20.70 0.01 12.41
N GLY A 69 19.48 0.21 11.94
CA GLY A 69 18.93 1.54 11.70
C GLY A 69 17.51 1.51 11.18
N PHE A 70 17.07 2.64 10.65
CA PHE A 70 15.74 2.90 10.12
C PHE A 70 15.84 3.46 8.71
N PHE A 71 15.14 2.82 7.77
CA PHE A 71 14.92 3.34 6.43
C PHE A 71 13.66 4.22 6.49
N LEU A 72 13.87 5.54 6.50
CA LEU A 72 12.81 6.51 6.77
C LEU A 72 11.78 6.53 5.64
N VAL A 73 12.22 6.61 4.38
CA VAL A 73 11.36 6.68 3.20
C VAL A 73 12.16 6.38 1.93
N ASP A 74 11.54 5.69 0.98
CA ASP A 74 12.08 5.37 -0.35
C ASP A 74 11.77 6.54 -1.29
N GLU A 75 12.82 7.11 -1.89
CA GLU A 75 12.77 8.21 -2.86
C GLU A 75 11.76 9.31 -2.52
N PRO A 76 11.90 9.99 -1.35
CA PRO A 76 10.98 11.07 -1.00
C PRO A 76 11.00 12.17 -2.06
N ASP A 77 9.83 12.65 -2.44
CA ASP A 77 9.63 13.70 -3.42
C ASP A 77 9.43 15.04 -2.72
N PRO A 78 10.44 15.94 -2.69
CA PRO A 78 10.30 17.24 -2.05
C PRO A 78 9.32 18.17 -2.77
N THR A 79 8.87 17.81 -3.98
CA THR A 79 7.89 18.56 -4.77
C THR A 79 6.47 18.05 -4.58
N GLY A 80 6.31 16.80 -4.12
CA GLY A 80 5.02 16.11 -3.95
C GLY A 80 4.25 15.88 -5.26
N LYS A 81 4.94 15.88 -6.40
CA LYS A 81 4.34 15.79 -7.73
C LYS A 81 4.31 14.37 -8.29
N TRP A 82 5.27 13.55 -7.90
CA TRP A 82 5.59 12.27 -8.53
C TRP A 82 5.64 11.11 -7.53
N GLY A 83 5.83 11.41 -6.24
CA GLY A 83 5.96 10.40 -5.19
C GLY A 83 5.63 10.93 -3.80
N THR A 84 6.09 10.21 -2.79
CA THR A 84 5.83 10.49 -1.37
C THR A 84 6.39 11.85 -0.97
N TYR A 85 5.52 12.84 -0.72
CA TYR A 85 5.98 14.14 -0.25
C TYR A 85 6.57 14.07 1.16
N ALA A 86 7.85 14.44 1.29
CA ALA A 86 8.50 14.60 2.59
C ALA A 86 9.17 15.97 2.69
N SER A 87 8.88 16.71 3.76
CA SER A 87 9.67 17.93 4.02
C SER A 87 11.00 17.57 4.68
N ALA A 88 12.07 18.30 4.36
CA ALA A 88 13.37 18.11 5.01
C ALA A 88 13.26 18.29 6.53
N ALA A 89 12.41 19.21 7.00
CA ALA A 89 12.17 19.45 8.42
C ALA A 89 11.52 18.25 9.14
N ASN A 90 10.62 17.54 8.47
CA ASN A 90 10.00 16.33 9.01
C ASN A 90 11.03 15.19 9.10
N LEU A 91 11.78 14.95 8.03
CA LEU A 91 12.85 13.95 8.04
C LEU A 91 13.93 14.27 9.09
N MET A 92 14.23 15.56 9.29
CA MET A 92 15.09 16.03 10.38
C MET A 92 14.54 15.66 11.76
N ALA A 93 13.26 15.98 12.00
CA ALA A 93 12.62 15.67 13.29
C ALA A 93 12.61 14.16 13.57
N GLU A 94 12.37 13.33 12.56
CA GLU A 94 12.42 11.86 12.67
C GLU A 94 13.84 11.38 12.98
N SER A 95 14.83 11.84 12.22
CA SER A 95 16.23 11.47 12.43
C SER A 95 16.72 11.86 13.84
N ASP A 96 16.44 13.10 14.26
CA ASP A 96 16.80 13.61 15.58
C ASP A 96 16.14 12.82 16.72
N TRP A 97 14.88 12.43 16.52
CA TRP A 97 14.18 11.64 17.52
C TRP A 97 14.78 10.24 17.65
N ILE A 98 15.09 9.57 16.54
CA ILE A 98 15.80 8.27 16.55
C ILE A 98 17.16 8.40 17.25
N HIS A 99 17.97 9.40 16.90
CA HIS A 99 19.30 9.56 17.47
C HIS A 99 19.27 9.85 18.97
N SER A 100 18.26 10.58 19.45
CA SER A 100 18.10 10.90 20.87
C SER A 100 17.56 9.73 21.72
N HIS A 101 16.78 8.81 21.13
CA HIS A 101 16.13 7.71 21.87
C HIS A 101 16.77 6.33 21.64
N LEU A 102 17.53 6.17 20.55
CA LEU A 102 18.30 4.96 20.26
C LEU A 102 19.72 5.31 19.75
N PRO A 103 20.61 5.79 20.65
CA PRO A 103 21.95 6.18 20.27
C PRO A 103 22.71 5.06 19.54
N GLY A 104 23.21 5.37 18.34
CA GLY A 104 23.94 4.43 17.49
C GLY A 104 23.11 3.78 16.38
N ALA A 105 21.77 3.88 16.43
CA ALA A 105 20.93 3.52 15.28
C ALA A 105 21.14 4.51 14.14
N LYS A 106 21.13 3.99 12.91
CA LYS A 106 21.35 4.76 11.69
C LYS A 106 20.04 5.16 11.02
N THR A 107 20.00 6.30 10.34
CA THR A 107 18.87 6.69 9.48
C THR A 107 19.29 6.67 8.02
N TYR A 108 18.38 6.22 7.16
CA TYR A 108 18.63 6.02 5.75
C TYR A 108 17.43 6.44 4.91
N ILE A 109 17.67 7.04 3.75
CA ILE A 109 16.71 7.20 2.66
C ILE A 109 17.39 6.81 1.35
N THR A 110 16.64 6.33 0.35
CA THR A 110 17.06 6.43 -1.06
C THR A 110 16.66 7.80 -1.57
N MET A 111 17.35 8.32 -2.58
CA MET A 111 17.08 9.66 -3.07
C MET A 111 16.39 9.68 -4.41
N MET A 112 15.33 10.48 -4.50
CA MET A 112 14.72 10.81 -5.77
C MET A 112 15.58 11.83 -6.53
N SER A 113 15.99 11.50 -7.76
CA SER A 113 16.52 12.51 -8.69
C SER A 113 15.38 13.30 -9.31
N LEU A 114 15.39 14.62 -9.20
CA LEU A 114 14.45 15.53 -9.88
C LEU A 114 14.84 15.81 -11.34
N GLY A 115 16.03 15.39 -11.73
CA GLY A 115 16.58 15.52 -13.08
C GLY A 115 16.27 14.32 -13.99
N THR A 116 17.07 14.17 -15.03
CA THR A 116 16.99 13.03 -15.96
C THR A 116 18.17 12.09 -15.72
N SER A 117 18.13 10.90 -16.29
CA SER A 117 19.25 9.95 -16.26
C SER A 117 20.54 10.48 -16.92
N ALA A 118 20.41 11.44 -17.85
CA ALA A 118 21.53 12.15 -18.47
C ALA A 118 22.04 13.32 -17.61
N ASN A 119 21.18 13.93 -16.80
CA ASN A 119 21.48 15.06 -15.93
C ASN A 119 20.72 14.93 -14.61
N PRO A 120 21.18 14.07 -13.68
CA PRO A 120 20.53 13.86 -12.39
C PRO A 120 20.64 15.11 -11.54
N ASP A 121 19.62 15.34 -10.70
CA ASP A 121 19.56 16.53 -9.85
C ASP A 121 18.98 16.19 -8.49
N PHE A 122 19.82 16.37 -7.46
CA PHE A 122 19.46 16.27 -6.04
C PHE A 122 19.55 17.63 -5.34
N SER A 123 19.70 18.73 -6.09
CA SER A 123 19.81 20.05 -5.50
C SER A 123 18.52 20.45 -4.81
N ASN A 124 18.65 21.12 -3.66
CA ASN A 124 17.52 21.58 -2.83
C ASN A 124 16.58 20.48 -2.32
N THR A 125 17.02 19.23 -2.25
CA THR A 125 16.26 18.12 -1.68
C THR A 125 16.71 17.86 -0.23
N TYR A 126 17.45 16.78 0.01
CA TYR A 126 17.83 16.26 1.32
C TYR A 126 19.34 16.08 1.40
N ASN A 127 19.93 16.58 2.47
CA ASN A 127 21.34 16.38 2.79
C ASN A 127 21.53 16.37 4.32
N PRO A 128 22.73 15.99 4.81
CA PRO A 128 22.96 15.89 6.24
C PRO A 128 22.74 17.19 7.00
N ALA A 129 22.92 18.35 6.34
CA ALA A 129 22.77 19.66 6.98
C ALA A 129 21.31 20.07 7.21
N ASN A 130 20.35 19.52 6.44
CA ASN A 130 18.93 19.88 6.57
C ASN A 130 18.01 18.74 7.02
N THR A 131 18.51 17.49 7.09
CA THR A 131 17.74 16.33 7.55
C THR A 131 18.40 15.54 8.67
N HIS A 132 19.67 15.79 8.98
CA HIS A 132 20.44 15.00 9.95
C HIS A 132 20.41 13.48 9.67
N ILE A 133 20.08 13.03 8.46
CA ILE A 133 20.07 11.62 8.09
C ILE A 133 21.51 11.11 7.95
N ASP A 134 21.79 9.90 8.42
CA ASP A 134 23.14 9.30 8.38
C ASP A 134 23.56 8.91 6.95
N TYR A 135 22.67 8.29 6.18
CA TYR A 135 22.99 7.64 4.91
C TYR A 135 21.96 7.90 3.79
N TYR A 136 22.44 7.99 2.54
CA TYR A 136 21.65 8.35 1.37
C TYR A 136 21.92 7.37 0.21
N GLY A 137 20.89 6.69 -0.25
CA GLY A 137 20.91 5.78 -1.39
C GLY A 137 21.05 6.55 -2.68
N VAL A 138 22.06 6.17 -3.47
CA VAL A 138 22.32 6.72 -4.80
C VAL A 138 21.94 5.65 -5.81
N ASP A 139 20.69 5.73 -6.27
CA ASP A 139 20.07 4.68 -7.06
C ASP A 139 20.19 5.01 -8.55
N ALA A 140 21.10 4.31 -9.23
CA ALA A 140 21.36 4.49 -10.66
C ALA A 140 21.05 3.20 -11.42
N TYR A 141 20.14 3.27 -12.39
CA TYR A 141 19.63 2.10 -13.12
C TYR A 141 19.98 2.17 -14.61
N PRO A 142 21.23 1.85 -15.02
CA PRO A 142 21.72 2.07 -16.38
C PRO A 142 21.32 0.98 -17.40
N VAL A 143 20.84 -0.18 -16.95
CA VAL A 143 20.53 -1.31 -17.84
C VAL A 143 19.09 -1.17 -18.34
N ARG A 144 18.95 -0.63 -19.57
CA ARG A 144 17.68 -0.21 -20.17
C ARG A 144 17.56 -0.68 -21.61
N THR A 145 16.34 -0.78 -22.12
CA THR A 145 16.08 -1.03 -23.54
C THR A 145 16.47 0.17 -24.41
N GLY A 146 16.84 -0.06 -25.67
CA GLY A 146 16.96 1.01 -26.67
C GLY A 146 18.36 1.61 -26.83
N GLY A 147 19.40 0.99 -26.28
CA GLY A 147 20.78 1.47 -26.45
C GLY A 147 21.85 0.59 -25.79
N VAL A 148 23.09 1.10 -25.79
CA VAL A 148 24.22 0.56 -25.02
C VAL A 148 24.04 0.92 -23.55
N VAL A 149 24.40 0.01 -22.63
CA VAL A 149 24.36 0.28 -21.19
C VAL A 149 25.25 1.48 -20.84
N ASP A 150 24.66 2.48 -20.18
CA ASP A 150 25.35 3.71 -19.79
C ASP A 150 25.85 3.62 -18.36
N TYR A 151 26.97 2.93 -18.15
CA TYR A 151 27.58 2.80 -16.82
C TYR A 151 27.99 4.14 -16.20
N ASN A 152 28.28 5.15 -17.02
CA ASN A 152 28.62 6.50 -16.56
C ASN A 152 27.41 7.22 -15.90
N MET A 153 26.21 6.65 -15.97
CA MET A 153 25.07 7.12 -15.17
C MET A 153 25.40 7.08 -13.68
N ILE A 154 26.10 6.05 -13.21
CA ILE A 154 26.52 5.91 -11.81
C ILE A 154 27.42 7.09 -11.43
N ASP A 155 28.43 7.40 -12.26
CA ASP A 155 29.34 8.52 -12.06
C ASP A 155 28.60 9.85 -11.95
N ARG A 156 27.59 10.07 -12.81
CA ARG A 156 26.78 11.29 -12.80
C ARG A 156 25.90 11.39 -11.56
N TYR A 157 25.27 10.29 -11.13
CA TYR A 157 24.43 10.27 -9.93
C TYR A 157 25.26 10.52 -8.67
N VAL A 158 26.42 9.88 -8.54
CA VAL A 158 27.34 10.12 -7.40
C VAL A 158 27.86 11.57 -7.41
N ALA A 159 28.24 12.10 -8.57
CA ALA A 159 28.68 13.49 -8.68
C ALA A 159 27.58 14.49 -8.31
N ALA A 160 26.34 14.25 -8.75
CA ALA A 160 25.19 15.09 -8.43
C ALA A 160 24.84 15.03 -6.93
N ALA A 161 24.86 13.84 -6.33
CA ALA A 161 24.65 13.68 -4.89
C ALA A 161 25.74 14.42 -4.07
N ASN A 162 27.00 14.32 -4.48
CA ASN A 162 28.10 15.04 -3.84
C ASN A 162 27.92 16.57 -3.99
N ALA A 163 27.50 17.04 -5.16
CA ALA A 163 27.22 18.45 -5.40
C ALA A 163 26.02 18.97 -4.59
N ALA A 164 25.04 18.11 -4.26
CA ALA A 164 23.90 18.43 -3.39
C ALA A 164 24.26 18.48 -1.89
N GLY A 165 25.52 18.22 -1.53
CA GLY A 165 26.03 18.32 -0.17
C GLY A 165 26.05 17.00 0.60
N ILE A 166 25.96 15.86 -0.09
CA ILE A 166 26.06 14.53 0.53
C ILE A 166 27.52 14.08 0.48
N PRO A 167 28.19 13.86 1.62
CA PRO A 167 29.53 13.32 1.64
C PRO A 167 29.57 11.90 1.06
N VAL A 168 30.62 11.57 0.32
CA VAL A 168 30.84 10.20 -0.20
C VAL A 168 30.78 9.13 0.90
N SER A 169 31.24 9.44 2.11
CA SER A 169 31.18 8.53 3.27
C SER A 169 29.76 8.25 3.77
N GLN A 170 28.76 8.98 3.29
CA GLN A 170 27.34 8.82 3.64
C GLN A 170 26.51 8.28 2.46
N MET A 171 27.13 8.01 1.31
CA MET A 171 26.43 7.43 0.16
C MET A 171 26.35 5.91 0.27
N ILE A 172 25.21 5.37 -0.12
CA ILE A 172 24.95 3.93 -0.22
C ILE A 172 24.76 3.59 -1.71
N PRO A 173 25.58 2.68 -2.28
CA PRO A 173 25.39 2.19 -3.64
C PRO A 173 24.05 1.46 -3.79
N GLY A 174 23.19 1.96 -4.68
CA GLY A 174 21.96 1.29 -5.12
C GLY A 174 22.19 0.53 -6.42
N TYR A 175 22.12 -0.79 -6.36
CA TYR A 175 22.31 -1.70 -7.48
C TYR A 175 20.97 -2.08 -8.13
N GLN A 176 20.93 -2.02 -9.46
CA GLN A 176 19.77 -2.42 -10.25
C GLN A 176 19.62 -3.95 -10.27
N ALA A 177 18.85 -4.55 -9.36
CA ALA A 177 18.64 -6.00 -9.36
C ALA A 177 17.30 -6.43 -10.00
N PHE A 178 16.75 -5.57 -10.88
CA PHE A 178 15.41 -5.74 -11.46
C PHE A 178 15.33 -5.30 -12.94
N GLY A 179 14.21 -5.64 -13.59
CA GLY A 179 13.82 -5.05 -14.87
C GLY A 179 12.56 -5.66 -15.49
N GLY A 180 12.05 -5.02 -16.54
CA GLY A 180 10.76 -5.31 -17.14
C GLY A 180 9.61 -4.59 -16.41
N GLY A 181 8.44 -5.23 -16.40
CA GLY A 181 7.24 -4.69 -15.75
C GLY A 181 6.67 -3.45 -16.45
N ASN A 182 5.90 -2.67 -15.68
CA ASN A 182 5.23 -1.48 -16.19
C ASN A 182 6.07 -0.20 -16.07
N TYR A 183 7.25 -0.26 -15.43
CA TYR A 183 8.11 0.91 -15.25
C TYR A 183 8.60 1.49 -16.59
N LYS A 184 8.57 2.82 -16.71
CA LYS A 184 9.09 3.53 -17.88
C LYS A 184 10.31 4.34 -17.46
N THR A 185 11.35 4.28 -18.28
CA THR A 185 12.51 5.17 -18.14
C THR A 185 12.13 6.58 -18.62
N ASP A 186 12.88 7.59 -18.18
CA ASP A 186 12.77 8.98 -18.64
C ASP A 186 12.97 9.16 -20.16
N THR A 187 13.53 8.16 -20.83
CA THR A 187 13.70 8.12 -22.29
C THR A 187 12.57 7.41 -23.04
N GLY A 188 11.53 6.94 -22.33
CA GLY A 188 10.41 6.17 -22.89
C GLY A 188 10.68 4.67 -23.07
N GLY A 189 11.90 4.21 -22.78
CA GLY A 189 12.28 2.79 -22.73
C GLY A 189 11.85 2.08 -21.44
N GLN A 190 12.34 0.87 -21.25
CA GLN A 190 12.07 -0.04 -20.14
C GLN A 190 13.37 -0.40 -19.41
N TYR A 191 13.30 -0.69 -18.11
CA TYR A 191 14.42 -1.28 -17.37
C TYR A 191 14.58 -2.75 -17.79
N VAL A 192 15.80 -3.28 -17.70
CA VAL A 192 16.12 -4.66 -18.08
C VAL A 192 16.93 -5.30 -16.97
N VAL A 193 16.58 -6.52 -16.59
CA VAL A 193 17.31 -7.30 -15.58
C VAL A 193 18.77 -7.43 -16.02
N PRO A 194 19.74 -6.96 -15.21
CA PRO A 194 21.14 -7.08 -15.59
C PRO A 194 21.61 -8.53 -15.65
N THR A 195 22.55 -8.79 -16.55
CA THR A 195 23.38 -9.99 -16.49
C THR A 195 24.43 -9.84 -15.38
N ALA A 196 24.95 -10.95 -14.86
CA ALA A 196 26.01 -10.92 -13.83
C ALA A 196 27.25 -10.10 -14.23
N ALA A 197 27.61 -10.08 -15.52
CA ALA A 197 28.73 -9.26 -16.01
C ALA A 197 28.40 -7.75 -16.01
N GLN A 198 27.17 -7.40 -16.36
CA GLN A 198 26.70 -6.01 -16.27
C GLN A 198 26.64 -5.56 -14.81
N GLU A 199 26.16 -6.43 -13.92
CA GLU A 199 26.11 -6.20 -12.48
C GLU A 199 27.50 -5.94 -11.89
N GLN A 200 28.47 -6.82 -12.21
CA GLN A 200 29.87 -6.63 -11.81
C GLN A 200 30.42 -5.27 -12.28
N THR A 201 30.12 -4.88 -13.52
CA THR A 201 30.60 -3.60 -14.06
C THR A 201 29.99 -2.42 -13.30
N MET A 202 28.71 -2.48 -12.93
CA MET A 202 28.08 -1.43 -12.10
C MET A 202 28.72 -1.36 -10.71
N MET A 203 28.95 -2.49 -10.06
CA MET A 203 29.64 -2.56 -8.77
C MET A 203 31.07 -1.99 -8.84
N ASP A 204 31.82 -2.27 -9.91
CA ASP A 204 33.17 -1.74 -10.12
C ASP A 204 33.19 -0.21 -10.27
N HIS A 205 32.12 0.39 -10.83
CA HIS A 205 31.95 1.84 -10.88
C HIS A 205 31.70 2.41 -9.49
N PHE A 206 30.73 1.85 -8.75
CA PHE A 206 30.47 2.28 -7.38
C PHE A 206 31.69 2.11 -6.46
N ALA A 207 32.44 1.01 -6.57
CA ALA A 207 33.62 0.77 -5.74
C ALA A 207 34.74 1.82 -5.93
N LYS A 208 34.83 2.46 -7.11
CA LYS A 208 35.77 3.57 -7.35
C LYS A 208 35.32 4.88 -6.74
N LEU A 209 34.00 5.11 -6.72
CA LEU A 209 33.40 6.39 -6.36
C LEU A 209 32.98 6.46 -4.90
N VAL A 210 32.53 5.33 -4.34
CA VAL A 210 32.06 5.12 -2.99
C VAL A 210 32.76 3.86 -2.42
N PRO A 211 34.07 3.93 -2.12
CA PRO A 211 34.90 2.76 -1.84
C PRO A 211 34.67 2.11 -0.46
N SER A 212 33.92 2.74 0.43
CA SER A 212 33.72 2.26 1.80
C SER A 212 32.34 2.61 2.32
N PRO A 213 31.27 2.14 1.65
CA PRO A 213 29.92 2.41 2.10
C PRO A 213 29.62 1.63 3.38
N ALA A 214 28.68 2.13 4.19
CA ALA A 214 28.28 1.45 5.42
C ALA A 214 27.58 0.11 5.14
N PHE A 215 26.87 0.03 4.01
CA PHE A 215 26.30 -1.16 3.40
C PHE A 215 26.09 -0.90 1.91
N ASP A 216 25.76 -1.92 1.13
CA ASP A 216 25.27 -1.76 -0.25
C ASP A 216 23.83 -2.29 -0.38
N TYR A 217 23.12 -1.84 -1.41
CA TYR A 217 21.70 -2.13 -1.59
C TYR A 217 21.41 -2.75 -2.97
N ALA A 218 20.93 -3.98 -3.00
CA ALA A 218 20.33 -4.59 -4.19
C ALA A 218 18.81 -4.34 -4.22
N TYR A 219 18.34 -3.52 -5.16
CA TYR A 219 16.92 -3.17 -5.30
C TYR A 219 16.27 -4.09 -6.35
N ALA A 220 15.28 -4.94 -6.05
CA ALA A 220 14.77 -5.36 -4.74
C ALA A 220 14.48 -6.87 -4.79
N TRP A 221 14.20 -7.52 -3.65
CA TRP A 221 13.96 -8.96 -3.59
C TRP A 221 12.65 -9.38 -4.24
N GLY A 222 11.57 -8.65 -3.97
CA GLY A 222 10.23 -8.93 -4.50
C GLY A 222 9.91 -8.13 -5.76
N SER A 223 9.08 -8.72 -6.64
CA SER A 223 8.58 -8.06 -7.85
C SER A 223 7.71 -6.85 -7.50
N GLN A 224 7.89 -5.78 -8.27
CA GLN A 224 7.11 -4.55 -8.24
C GLN A 224 6.61 -4.22 -9.65
N GLN A 225 5.35 -3.79 -9.78
CA GLN A 225 4.75 -3.44 -11.09
C GLN A 225 4.90 -4.52 -12.18
N GLY A 226 4.95 -5.80 -11.77
CA GLY A 226 5.09 -6.94 -12.67
C GLY A 226 6.48 -7.08 -13.32
N ASP A 227 7.51 -6.47 -12.72
CA ASP A 227 8.90 -6.65 -13.14
C ASP A 227 9.44 -8.04 -12.76
N THR A 228 10.63 -8.38 -13.28
CA THR A 228 11.43 -9.48 -12.75
C THR A 228 12.39 -8.91 -11.72
N ALA A 229 12.25 -9.34 -10.47
CA ALA A 229 13.07 -8.89 -9.35
C ALA A 229 14.18 -9.89 -8.99
N LEU A 230 15.02 -9.53 -8.01
CA LEU A 230 16.15 -10.34 -7.57
C LEU A 230 15.70 -11.74 -7.10
N GLY A 231 14.60 -11.83 -6.36
CA GLY A 231 14.05 -13.09 -5.84
C GLY A 231 13.70 -14.10 -6.93
N ASP A 232 13.32 -13.60 -8.12
CA ASP A 232 12.94 -14.40 -9.28
C ASP A 232 14.13 -14.75 -10.18
N SER A 233 15.26 -14.05 -10.04
CA SER A 233 16.45 -14.24 -10.88
C SER A 233 17.48 -15.17 -10.23
N ALA A 234 17.50 -16.43 -10.66
CA ALA A 234 18.51 -17.40 -10.20
C ALA A 234 19.95 -16.93 -10.48
N ALA A 235 20.18 -16.25 -11.61
CA ALA A 235 21.49 -15.74 -11.97
C ALA A 235 21.95 -14.60 -11.05
N LEU A 236 21.08 -13.63 -10.75
CA LEU A 236 21.41 -12.54 -9.85
C LEU A 236 21.57 -13.03 -8.41
N LYS A 237 20.72 -13.96 -7.93
CA LYS A 237 20.92 -14.57 -6.60
C LYS A 237 22.27 -15.26 -6.47
N ALA A 238 22.70 -15.99 -7.49
CA ALA A 238 24.02 -16.63 -7.49
C ALA A 238 25.17 -15.61 -7.49
N PHE A 239 25.02 -14.53 -8.27
CA PHE A 239 25.98 -13.43 -8.31
C PHE A 239 26.10 -12.72 -6.96
N PHE A 240 24.98 -12.28 -6.37
CA PHE A 240 24.97 -11.62 -5.06
C PHE A 240 25.44 -12.54 -3.94
N LEU A 241 25.14 -13.85 -4.00
CA LEU A 241 25.71 -14.81 -3.05
C LEU A 241 27.24 -14.78 -3.07
N GLN A 242 27.85 -14.77 -4.27
CA GLN A 242 29.30 -14.69 -4.41
C GLN A 242 29.84 -13.36 -3.89
N HIS A 243 29.24 -12.23 -4.29
CA HIS A 243 29.61 -10.89 -3.81
C HIS A 243 29.57 -10.80 -2.28
N ASN A 244 28.41 -11.14 -1.70
CA ASN A 244 28.16 -11.00 -0.26
C ASN A 244 29.01 -11.95 0.60
N GLN A 245 29.46 -13.09 0.04
CA GLN A 245 30.37 -14.02 0.73
C GLN A 245 31.84 -13.69 0.50
N SER A 246 32.19 -12.96 -0.55
CA SER A 246 33.58 -12.60 -0.85
C SER A 246 34.22 -11.70 0.22
N GLY A 247 33.40 -11.02 1.02
CA GLY A 247 33.83 -10.33 2.25
C GLY A 247 34.33 -11.26 3.37
N ALA A 248 34.19 -12.58 3.25
CA ALA A 248 34.69 -13.58 4.20
C ALA A 248 36.02 -14.24 3.77
N SER A 249 36.57 -13.92 2.59
CA SER A 249 37.83 -14.48 2.12
C SER A 249 38.56 -13.58 1.12
N ILE A 250 39.50 -12.78 1.62
CA ILE A 250 40.62 -12.32 0.80
C ILE A 250 41.79 -13.29 1.02
N PRO A 251 42.23 -14.07 0.02
CA PRO A 251 43.61 -14.52 -0.01
C PRO A 251 44.47 -13.27 -0.25
N ALA A 252 45.22 -12.87 0.78
CA ALA A 252 46.18 -11.80 0.66
C ALA A 252 47.17 -12.14 -0.47
N THR A 253 47.18 -11.32 -1.52
CA THR A 253 48.41 -11.16 -2.30
C THR A 253 49.28 -10.18 -1.53
N SER A 254 50.51 -10.63 -1.30
CA SER A 254 51.56 -9.98 -0.54
C SER A 254 51.94 -8.63 -1.13
N ASP A 255 51.96 -7.60 -0.28
CA ASP A 255 53.20 -6.85 -0.07
C ASP A 255 53.18 -6.07 1.25
N ALA A 256 54.37 -5.95 1.85
CA ALA A 256 54.58 -5.72 3.27
C ALA A 256 54.82 -4.24 3.67
N MET A 257 54.23 -3.87 4.82
CA MET A 257 54.77 -3.04 5.94
C MET A 257 55.03 -1.51 5.75
N PRO A 258 55.15 -0.68 6.83
CA PRO A 258 54.93 -0.93 8.28
C PRO A 258 54.07 0.10 9.07
N SER A 259 53.50 -0.37 10.19
CA SER A 259 53.33 0.26 11.53
C SER A 259 53.31 1.79 11.70
N SER A 260 52.27 2.32 12.38
CA SER A 260 52.45 3.25 13.52
C SER A 260 51.20 3.40 14.43
N THR A 261 51.41 3.05 15.71
CA THR A 261 51.01 3.77 16.95
C THR A 261 49.55 4.13 17.26
N VAL A 262 49.05 3.48 18.32
CA VAL A 262 47.89 3.84 19.16
C VAL A 262 48.17 5.10 20.00
N PRO A 263 47.16 5.95 20.26
CA PRO A 263 46.99 6.56 21.60
C PRO A 263 45.57 6.39 22.21
N PRO A 264 45.40 6.67 23.51
CA PRO A 264 44.54 5.88 24.40
C PRO A 264 43.18 6.51 24.75
N ALA A 265 42.37 5.67 25.41
CA ALA A 265 41.08 5.94 26.01
C ALA A 265 41.00 7.22 26.87
N SER A 266 39.84 7.88 26.85
CA SER A 266 39.46 8.90 27.82
C SER A 266 38.09 8.62 28.42
N THR A 267 38.02 8.88 29.72
CA THR A 267 37.04 8.51 30.73
C THR A 267 35.86 9.49 30.80
N LEU A 268 34.62 8.98 30.90
CA LEU A 268 33.43 9.77 31.26
C LEU A 268 33.28 9.90 32.80
N PRO A 269 32.88 11.07 33.34
CA PRO A 269 32.46 11.23 34.73
C PRO A 269 30.93 11.04 34.92
N PRO A 270 30.42 10.89 36.17
CA PRO A 270 29.16 10.22 36.45
C PRO A 270 27.92 11.12 36.59
N ALA A 271 26.78 10.43 36.66
CA ALA A 271 25.39 10.86 36.73
C ALA A 271 25.03 11.87 37.84
N ASN A 272 24.04 12.71 37.52
CA ASN A 272 22.99 13.32 38.36
C ASN A 272 22.01 13.98 37.37
N SER A 273 20.69 13.98 37.44
CA SER A 273 19.67 13.53 38.39
C SER A 273 18.31 13.65 37.67
N LEU A 274 17.43 12.65 37.74
CA LEU A 274 16.00 12.72 37.33
C LEU A 274 15.24 13.75 38.20
N PRO A 275 14.22 14.50 37.69
CA PRO A 275 12.82 14.00 37.59
C PRO A 275 11.93 14.72 36.54
N PRO A 276 10.58 14.49 36.47
CA PRO A 276 9.79 13.30 36.76
C PRO A 276 9.05 12.74 35.53
N THR A 277 8.62 11.49 35.69
CA THR A 277 7.69 10.71 34.86
C THR A 277 6.33 11.39 34.62
N SER A 278 5.86 11.38 33.38
CA SER A 278 4.43 11.50 33.06
C SER A 278 3.85 10.11 32.85
N THR A 279 2.80 9.80 33.60
CA THR A 279 2.07 8.54 33.66
C THR A 279 1.11 8.38 32.48
N LEU A 280 0.92 7.13 32.00
CA LEU A 280 -0.25 6.74 31.20
C LEU A 280 -1.56 7.19 31.88
N PRO A 281 -2.62 7.52 31.11
CA PRO A 281 -3.97 7.27 31.56
C PRO A 281 -4.39 5.85 31.17
N SER A 282 -4.60 5.02 32.18
CA SER A 282 -5.51 3.87 32.14
C SER A 282 -6.95 4.38 32.20
N THR A 283 -7.84 3.75 31.41
CA THR A 283 -9.29 3.59 31.66
C THR A 283 -10.10 4.82 32.10
N GLY A 284 -10.96 5.33 31.20
CA GLY A 284 -12.15 6.10 31.61
C GLY A 284 -12.34 7.48 30.98
N THR A 285 -11.88 7.73 29.75
CA THR A 285 -12.23 8.97 29.04
C THR A 285 -13.53 8.74 28.27
N VAL A 286 -14.55 9.56 28.54
CA VAL A 286 -15.75 9.70 27.70
C VAL A 286 -15.30 9.77 26.24
N PRO A 287 -15.87 9.01 25.30
CA PRO A 287 -15.52 9.13 23.88
C PRO A 287 -15.71 10.60 23.52
N SER A 288 -14.69 11.23 22.94
CA SER A 288 -14.83 12.61 22.50
C SER A 288 -16.05 12.70 21.57
N THR A 289 -17.00 13.57 21.89
CA THR A 289 -18.21 13.79 21.08
C THR A 289 -17.98 14.84 19.99
N SER A 290 -16.76 15.36 19.87
CA SER A 290 -16.42 16.35 18.86
C SER A 290 -16.07 15.67 17.54
N ASP A 291 -16.32 16.38 16.45
CA ASP A 291 -15.91 16.00 15.10
C ASP A 291 -14.38 16.12 14.97
N HIS A 292 -13.75 15.16 14.29
CA HIS A 292 -12.32 15.11 14.02
C HIS A 292 -12.04 14.83 12.55
N VAL A 293 -10.80 15.09 12.15
CA VAL A 293 -10.24 14.58 10.91
C VAL A 293 -9.11 13.63 11.28
N PHE A 294 -9.32 12.35 11.04
CA PHE A 294 -8.32 11.29 11.14
C PHE A 294 -7.65 11.12 9.79
N HIS A 295 -6.33 11.21 9.78
CA HIS A 295 -5.53 10.87 8.63
C HIS A 295 -4.81 9.57 8.94
N GLY A 296 -5.08 8.55 8.13
CA GLY A 296 -4.24 7.38 7.97
C GLY A 296 -2.83 7.76 7.50
N THR A 297 -1.99 6.76 7.53
CA THR A 297 -0.61 6.77 7.10
C THR A 297 -0.57 6.61 5.56
N GLY A 298 0.49 6.03 5.01
CA GLY A 298 0.55 5.64 3.59
C GLY A 298 0.75 4.14 3.50
N ARG A 299 0.07 3.39 4.38
CA ARG A 299 0.14 1.95 4.60
C ARG A 299 -1.24 1.50 5.06
N ALA A 300 -1.48 0.19 5.05
CA ALA A 300 -2.68 -0.43 5.59
C ALA A 300 -2.93 -0.01 7.05
N ASP A 301 -3.96 0.82 7.25
CA ASP A 301 -4.35 1.39 8.53
C ASP A 301 -5.60 0.73 9.10
N VAL A 302 -5.80 0.90 10.41
CA VAL A 302 -7.10 0.68 11.04
C VAL A 302 -7.52 1.98 11.73
N LEU A 303 -8.51 2.66 11.16
CA LEU A 303 -9.01 3.94 11.61
C LEU A 303 -10.31 3.77 12.38
N TYR A 304 -10.37 4.31 13.60
CA TYR A 304 -11.56 4.28 14.45
C TYR A 304 -12.09 5.70 14.66
N GLY A 305 -13.33 5.95 14.24
CA GLY A 305 -14.05 7.16 14.60
C GLY A 305 -14.28 7.28 16.11
N THR A 306 -14.38 8.51 16.59
CA THR A 306 -14.93 8.87 17.90
C THR A 306 -16.45 8.79 17.86
N THR A 307 -17.19 9.42 18.77
CA THR A 307 -18.66 9.47 18.69
C THR A 307 -19.18 10.71 17.94
N GLY A 308 -18.30 11.65 17.58
CA GLY A 308 -18.59 12.79 16.72
C GLY A 308 -18.78 12.38 15.26
N ALA A 309 -19.02 13.35 14.37
CA ALA A 309 -19.04 13.13 12.93
C ALA A 309 -17.62 13.33 12.36
N ASP A 310 -16.92 12.23 12.11
CA ASP A 310 -15.49 12.26 11.84
C ASP A 310 -15.16 12.05 10.36
N THR A 311 -14.11 12.70 9.86
CA THR A 311 -13.55 12.41 8.53
C THR A 311 -12.31 11.54 8.66
N MET A 312 -12.34 10.32 8.13
CA MET A 312 -11.22 9.38 8.12
C MET A 312 -10.65 9.27 6.70
N ILE A 313 -9.37 9.56 6.54
CA ILE A 313 -8.66 9.62 5.25
C ILE A 313 -7.50 8.63 5.29
N GLY A 314 -7.61 7.43 4.75
CA GLY A 314 -6.59 6.36 4.89
C GLY A 314 -5.40 6.51 3.96
N ARG A 315 -5.63 6.99 2.74
CA ARG A 315 -4.66 7.39 1.72
C ARG A 315 -4.18 6.25 0.83
N GLY A 316 -3.31 5.35 1.28
CA GLY A 316 -2.58 4.41 0.42
C GLY A 316 -2.42 3.05 1.08
N TYR A 317 -2.36 1.98 0.28
CA TYR A 317 -2.51 0.57 0.68
C TYR A 317 -3.92 0.24 1.18
N ASN A 318 -4.10 -0.94 1.79
CA ASN A 318 -5.39 -1.52 2.18
C ASN A 318 -5.78 -1.13 3.60
N ASP A 319 -6.66 -0.16 3.74
CA ASP A 319 -7.08 0.44 4.98
C ASP A 319 -8.40 -0.17 5.48
N THR A 320 -8.63 -0.08 6.80
CA THR A 320 -9.89 -0.47 7.44
C THR A 320 -10.45 0.65 8.29
N TYR A 321 -11.67 1.11 7.98
CA TYR A 321 -12.36 2.18 8.70
C TYR A 321 -13.49 1.62 9.55
N TYR A 322 -13.54 1.99 10.81
CA TYR A 322 -14.67 1.71 11.69
C TYR A 322 -15.53 2.96 11.82
N VAL A 323 -16.66 2.97 11.11
CA VAL A 323 -17.66 4.06 11.14
C VAL A 323 -18.76 3.73 12.15
N ASN A 324 -19.01 4.66 13.07
CA ASN A 324 -19.96 4.48 14.17
C ASN A 324 -20.97 5.64 14.29
N ASN A 325 -20.80 6.69 13.49
CA ASN A 325 -21.68 7.83 13.41
C ASN A 325 -22.13 8.04 11.95
N THR A 326 -23.42 8.33 11.74
CA THR A 326 -23.97 8.55 10.39
C THR A 326 -23.38 9.78 9.68
N GLY A 327 -22.73 10.67 10.43
CA GLY A 327 -22.01 11.83 9.92
C GLY A 327 -20.56 11.55 9.52
N ASP A 328 -20.05 10.34 9.76
CA ASP A 328 -18.66 9.98 9.42
C ASP A 328 -18.43 10.02 7.89
N LYS A 329 -17.21 10.32 7.48
CA LYS A 329 -16.81 10.34 6.07
C LYS A 329 -15.50 9.60 5.89
N VAL A 330 -15.48 8.64 4.98
CA VAL A 330 -14.27 7.93 4.55
C VAL A 330 -13.81 8.49 3.22
N VAL A 331 -12.53 8.88 3.12
CA VAL A 331 -11.93 9.51 1.94
C VAL A 331 -10.69 8.73 1.50
N GLU A 332 -10.83 7.97 0.42
CA GLU A 332 -9.73 7.28 -0.24
C GLU A 332 -9.39 7.87 -1.60
N LEU A 333 -8.12 7.72 -1.97
CA LEU A 333 -7.60 8.15 -3.28
C LEU A 333 -7.65 7.00 -4.27
N GLN A 334 -7.71 7.36 -5.55
CA GLN A 334 -7.81 6.38 -6.62
C GLN A 334 -6.54 5.51 -6.75
N GLY A 335 -6.74 4.19 -6.87
CA GLY A 335 -5.69 3.20 -7.15
C GLY A 335 -4.77 2.92 -5.96
N SER A 336 -5.21 3.24 -4.75
CA SER A 336 -4.39 3.20 -3.54
C SER A 336 -4.34 1.85 -2.83
N GLY A 337 -5.33 0.95 -2.99
CA GLY A 337 -5.35 -0.28 -2.21
C GLY A 337 -6.58 -1.16 -2.43
N ASN A 338 -6.90 -1.95 -1.41
CA ASN A 338 -8.12 -2.74 -1.29
C ASN A 338 -8.72 -2.47 0.10
N ASP A 339 -9.53 -1.44 0.15
CA ASP A 339 -9.94 -0.73 1.35
C ASP A 339 -11.28 -1.21 1.87
N THR A 340 -11.44 -1.18 3.19
CA THR A 340 -12.56 -1.79 3.89
C THR A 340 -13.22 -0.83 4.86
N VAL A 341 -14.49 -0.50 4.66
CA VAL A 341 -15.32 0.16 5.67
C VAL A 341 -16.10 -0.89 6.46
N ARG A 342 -16.02 -0.82 7.79
CA ARG A 342 -16.79 -1.60 8.77
C ARG A 342 -17.75 -0.69 9.53
N ALA A 343 -19.04 -0.80 9.24
CA ALA A 343 -20.08 0.06 9.78
C ALA A 343 -20.88 -0.57 10.91
N SER A 344 -21.07 0.15 12.02
CA SER A 344 -22.02 -0.21 13.09
C SER A 344 -23.33 0.58 13.03
N VAL A 345 -23.42 1.52 12.09
CA VAL A 345 -24.59 2.35 11.78
C VAL A 345 -24.89 2.30 10.28
N SER A 346 -26.07 2.77 9.87
CA SER A 346 -26.35 2.94 8.43
C SER A 346 -25.35 3.93 7.81
N TYR A 347 -24.74 3.55 6.69
CA TYR A 347 -23.62 4.27 6.12
C TYR A 347 -23.68 4.34 4.59
N ALA A 348 -23.24 5.47 4.04
CA ALA A 348 -23.10 5.69 2.62
C ALA A 348 -21.67 6.14 2.31
N LEU A 349 -21.03 5.49 1.32
CA LEU A 349 -19.72 5.92 0.83
C LEU A 349 -19.83 7.32 0.21
N SER A 350 -18.80 8.14 0.43
CA SER A 350 -18.70 9.42 -0.26
C SER A 350 -18.41 9.20 -1.74
N ALA A 351 -18.95 10.06 -2.61
CA ALA A 351 -18.55 10.09 -4.01
C ALA A 351 -17.05 10.38 -4.11
N GLY A 352 -16.37 9.72 -5.04
CA GLY A 352 -14.94 9.86 -5.29
C GLY A 352 -14.01 9.03 -4.40
N SER A 353 -14.52 8.38 -3.34
CA SER A 353 -13.72 7.50 -2.48
C SER A 353 -13.65 6.08 -3.05
N GLU A 354 -12.47 5.59 -3.40
CA GLU A 354 -12.28 4.20 -3.86
C GLU A 354 -12.21 3.24 -2.67
N ILE A 355 -13.35 2.69 -2.27
CA ILE A 355 -13.45 1.64 -1.24
C ILE A 355 -13.90 0.34 -1.90
N GLU A 356 -13.14 -0.74 -1.74
CA GLU A 356 -13.45 -2.04 -2.34
C GLU A 356 -14.44 -2.87 -1.52
N HIS A 357 -14.44 -2.72 -0.19
CA HIS A 357 -15.34 -3.46 0.71
C HIS A 357 -16.10 -2.55 1.66
N LEU A 358 -17.42 -2.65 1.66
CA LEU A 358 -18.29 -2.03 2.67
C LEU A 358 -19.05 -3.13 3.42
N ALA A 359 -18.82 -3.30 4.71
CA ALA A 359 -19.54 -4.30 5.48
C ALA A 359 -19.99 -3.80 6.84
N THR A 360 -20.90 -4.53 7.46
CA THR A 360 -21.19 -4.36 8.88
C THR A 360 -20.03 -4.81 9.76
N THR A 361 -19.94 -4.30 10.99
CA THR A 361 -18.90 -4.73 11.96
C THR A 361 -19.10 -6.17 12.48
N SER A 362 -20.31 -6.72 12.35
CA SER A 362 -20.64 -8.08 12.79
C SER A 362 -21.72 -8.71 11.90
N ARG A 363 -21.35 -9.77 11.19
CA ARG A 363 -22.27 -10.53 10.32
C ARG A 363 -23.42 -11.20 11.09
N SER A 364 -23.24 -11.48 12.39
CA SER A 364 -24.29 -12.06 13.23
C SER A 364 -25.14 -11.02 13.96
N GLY A 365 -24.84 -9.73 13.80
CA GLY A 365 -25.67 -8.65 14.36
C GLY A 365 -27.04 -8.63 13.71
N THR A 366 -28.10 -8.36 14.49
CA THR A 366 -29.49 -8.37 13.99
C THR A 366 -30.08 -6.96 13.85
N THR A 367 -29.29 -5.92 14.13
CA THR A 367 -29.71 -4.53 13.95
C THR A 367 -29.74 -4.20 12.45
N ALA A 368 -30.87 -3.68 11.99
CA ALA A 368 -31.02 -3.15 10.63
C ALA A 368 -29.99 -2.03 10.39
N ILE A 369 -29.10 -2.27 9.42
CA ILE A 369 -28.06 -1.32 8.98
C ILE A 369 -28.14 -1.20 7.46
N ASN A 370 -28.37 0.01 6.97
CA ASN A 370 -28.42 0.26 5.54
C ASN A 370 -27.02 0.59 5.03
N LEU A 371 -26.61 -0.02 3.92
CA LEU A 371 -25.30 0.16 3.31
C LEU A 371 -25.47 0.69 1.88
N THR A 372 -24.85 1.82 1.57
CA THR A 372 -24.89 2.44 0.24
C THR A 372 -23.47 2.63 -0.28
N GLY A 373 -23.15 2.02 -1.42
CA GLY A 373 -21.89 2.22 -2.14
C GLY A 373 -21.86 3.55 -2.91
N ASN A 374 -20.94 3.67 -3.86
CA ASN A 374 -20.78 4.88 -4.67
C ASN A 374 -20.59 4.53 -6.17
N GLU A 375 -19.92 5.37 -6.95
CA GLU A 375 -19.74 5.16 -8.39
C GLU A 375 -18.77 4.03 -8.79
N PHE A 376 -17.92 3.57 -7.87
CA PHE A 376 -16.94 2.49 -8.08
C PHE A 376 -17.54 1.11 -7.83
N SER A 377 -16.77 0.04 -8.11
CA SER A 377 -17.19 -1.34 -7.85
C SER A 377 -16.89 -1.74 -6.41
N GLN A 378 -17.89 -2.22 -5.65
CA GLN A 378 -17.70 -2.67 -4.27
C GLN A 378 -18.18 -4.10 -4.01
N THR A 379 -17.60 -4.73 -3.01
CA THR A 379 -18.22 -5.84 -2.28
C THR A 379 -18.94 -5.28 -1.06
N ILE A 380 -20.26 -5.45 -0.98
CA ILE A 380 -21.10 -4.94 0.11
C ILE A 380 -21.71 -6.11 0.89
N GLU A 381 -21.43 -6.18 2.20
CA GLU A 381 -21.89 -7.27 3.09
C GLU A 381 -22.71 -6.74 4.30
N GLY A 382 -23.98 -7.13 4.38
CA GLY A 382 -24.89 -6.83 5.49
C GLY A 382 -24.62 -7.66 6.76
N ASN A 383 -25.66 -7.82 7.59
CA ASN A 383 -25.65 -8.63 8.81
C ASN A 383 -26.89 -9.54 8.86
N ALA A 384 -27.25 -10.05 10.04
CA ALA A 384 -28.44 -10.89 10.23
C ALA A 384 -29.71 -10.08 10.56
N GLY A 385 -29.68 -8.76 10.36
CA GLY A 385 -30.81 -7.84 10.50
C GLY A 385 -31.39 -7.48 9.14
N ASN A 386 -32.54 -6.82 9.12
CA ASN A 386 -33.15 -6.40 7.86
C ASN A 386 -32.38 -5.21 7.26
N ASN A 387 -31.49 -5.47 6.31
CA ASN A 387 -30.61 -4.47 5.71
C ASN A 387 -31.22 -3.91 4.42
N VAL A 388 -30.95 -2.63 4.13
CA VAL A 388 -31.15 -2.06 2.79
C VAL A 388 -29.78 -1.86 2.15
N ILE A 389 -29.55 -2.49 1.00
CA ILE A 389 -28.29 -2.47 0.27
C ILE A 389 -28.48 -1.77 -1.08
N LYS A 390 -27.63 -0.77 -1.32
CA LYS A 390 -27.52 -0.03 -2.59
C LYS A 390 -26.08 -0.16 -3.09
N GLY A 391 -25.87 -0.79 -4.24
CA GLY A 391 -24.55 -0.88 -4.88
C GLY A 391 -24.07 0.49 -5.34
N GLY A 392 -24.78 1.06 -6.32
CA GLY A 392 -24.50 2.38 -6.85
C GLY A 392 -24.09 2.28 -8.31
N GLY A 393 -22.92 2.81 -8.65
CA GLY A 393 -22.28 2.64 -9.95
C GLY A 393 -21.66 1.25 -10.07
N GLY A 394 -20.39 1.16 -10.51
CA GLY A 394 -19.59 -0.06 -10.33
C GLY A 394 -20.11 -1.36 -10.93
N ARG A 395 -19.39 -2.47 -10.70
CA ARG A 395 -19.95 -3.84 -10.76
C ARG A 395 -19.88 -4.40 -9.35
N ASP A 396 -21.01 -4.48 -8.67
CA ASP A 396 -21.00 -4.74 -7.24
C ASP A 396 -21.28 -6.20 -6.90
N VAL A 397 -20.76 -6.64 -5.75
CA VAL A 397 -21.07 -7.94 -5.14
C VAL A 397 -21.83 -7.68 -3.85
N LEU A 398 -23.11 -8.02 -3.82
CA LEU A 398 -24.05 -7.66 -2.76
C LEU A 398 -24.45 -8.92 -1.96
N THR A 399 -24.23 -8.88 -0.65
CA THR A 399 -24.62 -9.93 0.31
C THR A 399 -25.52 -9.33 1.38
N GLY A 400 -26.76 -9.81 1.50
CA GLY A 400 -27.71 -9.37 2.52
C GLY A 400 -27.34 -9.87 3.91
N GLY A 401 -27.06 -11.17 4.00
CA GLY A 401 -26.81 -11.89 5.24
C GLY A 401 -28.04 -12.69 5.66
N GLY A 402 -28.63 -12.34 6.79
CA GLY A 402 -29.88 -12.95 7.23
C GLY A 402 -30.88 -11.85 7.60
N GLY A 403 -32.15 -12.22 7.75
CA GLY A 403 -33.20 -11.22 7.92
C GLY A 403 -33.97 -11.05 6.61
N LYS A 404 -34.68 -9.93 6.49
CA LYS A 404 -35.42 -9.55 5.27
C LYS A 404 -34.72 -8.38 4.62
N ASP A 405 -33.92 -8.66 3.62
CA ASP A 405 -33.05 -7.67 3.00
C ASP A 405 -33.67 -7.07 1.75
N VAL A 406 -33.29 -5.82 1.48
CA VAL A 406 -33.77 -5.07 0.31
C VAL A 406 -32.58 -4.65 -0.53
N PHE A 407 -32.52 -5.12 -1.77
CA PHE A 407 -31.49 -4.73 -2.75
C PHE A 407 -32.06 -3.70 -3.72
N ILE A 408 -31.55 -2.47 -3.72
CA ILE A 408 -32.11 -1.37 -4.51
C ILE A 408 -31.23 -1.05 -5.72
N PHE A 409 -31.84 -1.06 -6.91
CA PHE A 409 -31.22 -0.65 -8.16
C PHE A 409 -31.73 0.75 -8.57
N HIS A 410 -30.83 1.73 -8.55
CA HIS A 410 -31.16 3.15 -8.74
C HIS A 410 -30.16 3.93 -9.63
N SER A 411 -29.22 3.23 -10.28
CA SER A 411 -28.25 3.82 -11.19
C SER A 411 -28.57 3.49 -12.65
N ALA A 412 -28.12 4.33 -13.59
CA ALA A 412 -28.35 4.09 -15.01
C ALA A 412 -27.74 2.76 -15.47
N LEU A 413 -28.52 1.95 -16.19
CA LEU A 413 -28.13 0.61 -16.62
C LEU A 413 -27.16 0.65 -17.80
N LYS A 414 -26.08 -0.15 -17.74
CA LYS A 414 -25.09 -0.33 -18.82
C LYS A 414 -24.39 -1.68 -18.66
N ALA A 415 -23.79 -2.20 -19.74
CA ALA A 415 -23.02 -3.45 -19.67
C ALA A 415 -21.85 -3.43 -18.66
N GLY A 416 -21.41 -2.22 -18.29
CA GLY A 416 -20.35 -1.97 -17.32
C GLY A 416 -20.76 -2.04 -15.86
N ASN A 417 -22.05 -2.13 -15.50
CA ASN A 417 -22.53 -2.16 -14.11
C ASN A 417 -23.52 -3.28 -13.79
N VAL A 418 -23.16 -4.51 -14.17
CA VAL A 418 -23.95 -5.69 -13.80
C VAL A 418 -23.53 -6.16 -12.42
N ASP A 419 -24.43 -6.05 -11.45
CA ASP A 419 -24.18 -6.46 -10.07
C ASP A 419 -24.39 -7.97 -9.87
N LYS A 420 -23.93 -8.47 -8.74
CA LYS A 420 -24.13 -9.85 -8.31
C LYS A 420 -24.69 -9.90 -6.90
N ILE A 421 -25.89 -10.42 -6.72
CA ILE A 421 -26.45 -10.74 -5.40
C ILE A 421 -26.08 -12.19 -5.06
N THR A 422 -25.42 -12.41 -3.93
CA THR A 422 -24.80 -13.70 -3.62
C THR A 422 -25.69 -14.66 -2.84
N ASP A 423 -26.65 -14.16 -2.05
CA ASP A 423 -27.37 -14.94 -1.04
C ASP A 423 -28.88 -14.70 -1.00
N PHE A 424 -29.46 -14.10 -2.04
CA PHE A 424 -30.89 -13.76 -2.11
C PHE A 424 -31.81 -14.92 -1.68
N ASP A 425 -32.58 -14.70 -0.61
CA ASP A 425 -33.62 -15.60 -0.11
C ASP A 425 -34.99 -15.16 -0.66
N VAL A 426 -35.52 -15.95 -1.59
CA VAL A 426 -36.82 -15.70 -2.24
C VAL A 426 -38.02 -15.63 -1.29
N THR A 427 -37.86 -16.04 -0.03
CA THR A 427 -38.92 -16.02 0.99
C THR A 427 -38.84 -14.82 1.92
N GLN A 428 -37.69 -14.14 1.98
CA GLN A 428 -37.44 -13.03 2.90
C GLN A 428 -37.12 -11.72 2.17
N ASP A 429 -36.32 -11.78 1.12
CA ASP A 429 -35.69 -10.62 0.50
C ASP A 429 -36.52 -10.01 -0.64
N GLU A 430 -36.29 -8.73 -0.89
CA GLU A 430 -36.92 -7.97 -1.97
C GLU A 430 -35.88 -7.24 -2.84
N ILE A 431 -36.21 -7.07 -4.12
CA ILE A 431 -35.46 -6.24 -5.06
C ILE A 431 -36.28 -4.98 -5.34
N HIS A 432 -35.72 -3.81 -5.07
CA HIS A 432 -36.39 -2.53 -5.34
C HIS A 432 -35.80 -1.88 -6.60
N LEU A 433 -36.67 -1.38 -7.46
CA LEU A 433 -36.35 -0.84 -8.78
C LEU A 433 -36.77 0.63 -8.84
N ASP A 434 -35.82 1.56 -8.94
CA ASP A 434 -36.14 2.98 -9.07
C ASP A 434 -36.86 3.26 -10.39
N HIS A 435 -38.09 3.75 -10.34
CA HIS A 435 -38.92 3.99 -11.54
C HIS A 435 -38.29 4.98 -12.53
N THR A 436 -37.37 5.83 -12.09
CA THR A 436 -36.65 6.76 -12.98
C THR A 436 -35.61 6.07 -13.83
N VAL A 437 -35.08 4.93 -13.37
CA VAL A 437 -34.14 4.08 -14.11
C VAL A 437 -34.89 3.03 -14.93
N PHE A 438 -35.88 2.38 -14.32
CA PHE A 438 -36.68 1.32 -14.94
C PHE A 438 -37.94 1.91 -15.60
N ALA A 439 -37.70 2.81 -16.55
CA ALA A 439 -38.76 3.60 -17.18
C ALA A 439 -39.86 2.73 -17.80
N GLY A 440 -41.12 3.08 -17.56
CA GLY A 440 -42.28 2.29 -18.01
C GLY A 440 -42.85 1.38 -16.93
N LEU A 441 -42.11 1.11 -15.85
CA LEU A 441 -42.66 0.54 -14.63
C LEU A 441 -43.33 1.62 -13.77
N HIS A 442 -44.37 1.23 -13.03
CA HIS A 442 -45.10 2.11 -12.12
C HIS A 442 -44.75 1.80 -10.67
N VAL A 443 -44.54 2.84 -9.86
CA VAL A 443 -44.27 2.74 -8.43
C VAL A 443 -45.31 1.85 -7.74
N GLY A 444 -44.84 0.90 -6.93
CA GLY A 444 -45.65 -0.12 -6.26
C GLY A 444 -45.21 -1.54 -6.59
N THR A 445 -46.10 -2.52 -6.35
CA THR A 445 -45.82 -3.93 -6.66
C THR A 445 -45.64 -4.15 -8.15
N LEU A 446 -44.62 -4.93 -8.54
CA LEU A 446 -44.45 -5.29 -9.94
C LEU A 446 -45.63 -6.16 -10.42
N PRO A 447 -46.34 -5.79 -11.51
CA PRO A 447 -47.39 -6.64 -12.07
C PRO A 447 -46.82 -7.97 -12.56
N SER A 448 -47.57 -9.07 -12.42
CA SER A 448 -47.13 -10.38 -12.93
C SER A 448 -46.86 -10.39 -14.43
N ALA A 449 -47.60 -9.58 -15.21
CA ALA A 449 -47.39 -9.41 -16.65
C ALA A 449 -46.11 -8.64 -17.01
N ALA A 450 -45.44 -8.03 -16.02
CA ALA A 450 -44.18 -7.32 -16.21
C ALA A 450 -42.94 -8.16 -15.89
N PHE A 451 -43.14 -9.41 -15.47
CA PHE A 451 -42.07 -10.33 -15.12
C PHE A 451 -42.11 -11.60 -15.98
N HIS A 452 -40.96 -11.99 -16.51
CA HIS A 452 -40.81 -13.19 -17.31
C HIS A 452 -39.59 -14.01 -16.89
N THR A 453 -39.76 -15.34 -16.73
CA THR A 453 -38.64 -16.26 -16.56
C THR A 453 -38.25 -16.87 -17.91
N GLY A 454 -37.09 -16.49 -18.43
CA GLY A 454 -36.62 -16.88 -19.75
C GLY A 454 -35.28 -16.25 -20.12
N ARG A 455 -34.85 -16.45 -21.37
CA ARG A 455 -33.60 -15.84 -21.87
C ARG A 455 -33.78 -14.39 -22.32
N SER A 456 -34.99 -14.03 -22.71
CA SER A 456 -35.38 -12.72 -23.25
C SER A 456 -36.85 -12.48 -22.96
N ALA A 457 -37.32 -11.24 -23.09
CA ALA A 457 -38.74 -10.92 -23.03
C ALA A 457 -39.54 -11.76 -24.04
N HIS A 458 -40.73 -12.22 -23.64
CA HIS A 458 -41.64 -13.00 -24.47
C HIS A 458 -42.80 -12.15 -24.99
N ALA A 459 -43.23 -11.14 -24.23
CA ALA A 459 -44.28 -10.20 -24.58
C ALA A 459 -43.84 -8.76 -24.31
N THR A 460 -44.42 -7.79 -25.02
CA THR A 460 -44.13 -6.34 -24.90
C THR A 460 -44.36 -5.76 -23.51
N THR A 461 -44.95 -6.52 -22.59
CA THR A 461 -45.15 -6.14 -21.20
C THR A 461 -44.03 -6.64 -20.29
N ASP A 462 -43.23 -7.62 -20.73
CA ASP A 462 -42.17 -8.24 -19.93
C ASP A 462 -40.99 -7.29 -19.81
N HIS A 463 -41.00 -6.49 -18.75
CA HIS A 463 -39.95 -5.50 -18.49
C HIS A 463 -38.83 -6.07 -17.62
N ILE A 464 -39.12 -7.02 -16.72
CA ILE A 464 -38.12 -7.71 -15.90
C ILE A 464 -38.02 -9.16 -16.36
N VAL A 465 -36.83 -9.53 -16.81
CA VAL A 465 -36.56 -10.87 -17.35
C VAL A 465 -35.52 -11.57 -16.50
N TYR A 466 -35.85 -12.77 -16.03
CA TYR A 466 -34.98 -13.60 -15.22
C TYR A 466 -34.61 -14.90 -15.95
N ASN A 467 -33.32 -15.10 -16.21
CA ASN A 467 -32.81 -16.34 -16.78
C ASN A 467 -32.41 -17.31 -15.66
N SER A 468 -33.34 -18.18 -15.25
CA SER A 468 -33.14 -19.11 -14.14
C SER A 468 -31.99 -20.11 -14.33
N LEU A 469 -31.51 -20.35 -15.56
CA LEU A 469 -30.35 -21.23 -15.78
C LEU A 469 -29.02 -20.56 -15.44
N THR A 470 -28.97 -19.23 -15.50
CA THR A 470 -27.74 -18.45 -15.34
C THR A 470 -27.78 -17.50 -14.15
N GLY A 471 -28.97 -17.21 -13.63
CA GLY A 471 -29.18 -16.19 -12.60
C GLY A 471 -29.31 -14.76 -13.12
N ALA A 472 -29.18 -14.52 -14.43
CA ALA A 472 -29.21 -13.17 -14.98
C ALA A 472 -30.58 -12.49 -14.82
N LEU A 473 -30.59 -11.28 -14.28
CA LEU A 473 -31.72 -10.35 -14.28
C LEU A 473 -31.47 -9.21 -15.25
N SER A 474 -32.45 -8.96 -16.10
CA SER A 474 -32.37 -7.91 -17.11
C SER A 474 -33.63 -7.09 -17.15
N PHE A 475 -33.46 -5.83 -17.54
CA PHE A 475 -34.54 -4.91 -17.84
C PHE A 475 -34.69 -4.80 -19.36
N ASP A 476 -35.91 -4.98 -19.86
CA ASP A 476 -36.26 -4.71 -21.25
C ASP A 476 -37.13 -3.44 -21.29
N SER A 477 -36.56 -2.35 -21.81
CA SER A 477 -37.23 -1.04 -21.77
C SER A 477 -38.45 -0.95 -22.68
N ASP A 478 -38.54 -1.79 -23.72
CA ASP A 478 -39.69 -1.81 -24.63
C ASP A 478 -40.48 -3.13 -24.61
N GLY A 479 -39.99 -4.10 -23.83
CA GLY A 479 -40.58 -5.43 -23.66
C GLY A 479 -40.50 -6.31 -24.91
N SER A 480 -39.78 -5.92 -25.96
CA SER A 480 -39.88 -6.56 -27.27
C SER A 480 -38.66 -7.43 -27.62
N HIS A 481 -38.83 -8.75 -27.48
CA HIS A 481 -37.96 -9.81 -28.02
C HIS A 481 -36.44 -9.63 -27.76
N GLY A 482 -36.05 -8.93 -26.69
CA GLY A 482 -34.67 -8.84 -26.20
C GLY A 482 -33.76 -7.82 -26.90
N ALA A 483 -34.24 -7.06 -27.88
CA ALA A 483 -33.39 -6.11 -28.63
C ALA A 483 -32.88 -4.94 -27.74
N HIS A 484 -33.66 -4.57 -26.73
CA HIS A 484 -33.37 -3.49 -25.78
C HIS A 484 -33.16 -4.00 -24.35
N GLN A 485 -32.89 -5.30 -24.20
CA GLN A 485 -32.64 -5.92 -22.91
C GLN A 485 -31.24 -5.56 -22.39
N ILE A 486 -31.18 -4.97 -21.20
CA ILE A 486 -29.94 -4.65 -20.50
C ILE A 486 -29.92 -5.48 -19.22
N GLN A 487 -28.92 -6.35 -19.09
CA GLN A 487 -28.67 -7.05 -17.84
C GLN A 487 -28.21 -6.06 -16.78
N PHE A 488 -28.79 -6.13 -15.58
CA PHE A 488 -28.43 -5.26 -14.46
C PHE A 488 -27.96 -6.03 -13.23
N ALA A 489 -28.34 -7.30 -13.09
CA ALA A 489 -27.88 -8.12 -11.98
C ALA A 489 -27.71 -9.60 -12.36
N THR A 490 -27.04 -10.34 -11.48
CA THR A 490 -26.93 -11.79 -11.49
C THR A 490 -27.20 -12.32 -10.09
N LEU A 491 -28.02 -13.35 -9.97
CA LEU A 491 -28.28 -14.08 -8.72
C LEU A 491 -27.76 -15.51 -8.82
N SER A 492 -27.89 -16.26 -7.73
CA SER A 492 -27.73 -17.72 -7.80
C SER A 492 -28.72 -18.32 -8.83
N PRO A 493 -28.27 -19.23 -9.71
CA PRO A 493 -29.16 -19.93 -10.63
C PRO A 493 -30.27 -20.70 -9.90
N HIS A 494 -31.36 -20.96 -10.61
CA HIS A 494 -32.49 -21.80 -10.19
C HIS A 494 -33.33 -21.27 -9.01
N LEU A 495 -33.18 -19.99 -8.63
CA LEU A 495 -34.12 -19.35 -7.72
C LEU A 495 -35.53 -19.28 -8.31
N SER A 496 -36.55 -19.50 -7.48
CA SER A 496 -37.96 -19.40 -7.86
C SER A 496 -38.48 -17.96 -7.75
N LEU A 497 -37.88 -17.04 -8.50
CA LEU A 497 -38.30 -15.63 -8.52
C LEU A 497 -39.67 -15.46 -9.19
N SER A 498 -40.42 -14.48 -8.71
CA SER A 498 -41.65 -14.01 -9.33
C SER A 498 -41.77 -12.49 -9.24
N ALA A 499 -42.80 -11.91 -9.84
CA ALA A 499 -43.04 -10.47 -9.72
C ALA A 499 -43.16 -9.98 -8.25
N SER A 500 -43.57 -10.85 -7.32
CA SER A 500 -43.65 -10.50 -5.89
C SER A 500 -42.29 -10.27 -5.23
N SER A 501 -41.19 -10.71 -5.87
CA SER A 501 -39.83 -10.44 -5.41
C SER A 501 -39.39 -9.00 -5.68
N PHE A 502 -40.22 -8.21 -6.39
CA PHE A 502 -39.87 -6.87 -6.87
C PHE A 502 -40.87 -5.81 -6.42
N ILE A 503 -40.34 -4.68 -5.97
CA ILE A 503 -41.08 -3.43 -5.73
C ILE A 503 -40.47 -2.34 -6.61
N VAL A 504 -41.31 -1.52 -7.22
CA VAL A 504 -40.87 -0.34 -7.97
C VAL A 504 -40.99 0.86 -7.04
N THR A 505 -39.92 1.63 -6.87
CA THR A 505 -39.81 2.74 -5.89
C THR A 505 -39.69 4.10 -6.53
#